data_AF-A0AAV4V9A0-F1
#
_entry.id   AF-A0AAV4V9A0-F1
#
_cell.length_a   1.000
_cell.length_b   1.000
_cell.length_c   1.000
_cell.angle_alpha   90.00
_cell.angle_beta   90.00
_cell.angle_gamma   90.00
#
_symmetry.space_group_name_H-M   'P 1'
#
loop_
_entity.id
_entity.type
_entity.pdbx_description
1 polymer ?
#
loop_
_entity_poly.entity_id
_entity_poly.type
_entity_poly.pdbx_seq_one_letter_code
_entity_poly.pdbx_strand_id
1 'polypeptide(L)'
;MLLETEMNPADLDAETFAADEYNKKFKRINIIFKSKIAVIGTKKFGGEIKDWLPFWGQFSKIDSDPNIDEADKLQYLIQATLPSTRARELVESFPPSKENYHKAIDSLKSRFGQDDLLVEFYVRELLKLTISMNSRDQKVKLPTLYDRIETQLRALESLGVTTEKYAAMLFPLVESCLSEEVLRAWQRNNSFNDKKKNLDLKI
;
A
#
# COMPACT_ATOMS: atom_id res chain seq x y z
N MET A 1 67.20 -8.86 22.54
CA MET A 1 66.31 -9.97 22.17
C MET A 1 64.90 -9.51 22.42
N LEU A 2 64.22 -9.04 21.38
CA LEU A 2 62.77 -8.86 21.42
C LEU A 2 62.18 -10.27 21.32
N LEU A 3 61.47 -10.70 22.36
CA LEU A 3 60.66 -11.91 22.30
C LEU A 3 59.47 -11.57 21.41
N GLU A 4 59.51 -11.99 20.14
CA GLU A 4 58.32 -12.11 19.33
C GLU A 4 57.48 -13.23 19.96
N THR A 5 56.44 -12.84 20.69
CA THR A 5 55.42 -13.75 21.18
C THR A 5 54.66 -14.26 19.96
N GLU A 6 55.06 -15.43 19.43
CA GLU A 6 54.28 -16.13 18.42
C GLU A 6 52.88 -16.43 19.00
N MET A 7 51.85 -15.79 18.44
CA MET A 7 50.45 -16.08 18.76
C MET A 7 50.17 -17.56 18.47
N ASN A 8 49.68 -18.27 19.48
CA ASN A 8 49.33 -19.68 19.38
C ASN A 8 48.16 -19.86 18.39
N PRO A 9 48.21 -20.81 17.44
CA PRO A 9 47.12 -21.06 16.49
C PRO A 9 45.75 -21.29 17.16
N ALA A 10 45.71 -21.84 18.37
CA ALA A 10 44.46 -22.00 19.13
C ALA A 10 43.82 -20.65 19.57
N ASP A 11 44.64 -19.60 19.77
CA ASP A 11 44.15 -18.27 20.11
C ASP A 11 43.56 -17.55 18.88
N LEU A 12 44.09 -17.86 17.68
CA LEU A 12 43.56 -17.35 16.40
C LEU A 12 42.14 -17.87 16.12
N ASP A 13 41.89 -19.14 16.44
CA ASP A 13 40.60 -19.80 16.25
C ASP A 13 39.55 -19.27 17.25
N ALA A 14 39.99 -18.93 18.47
CA ALA A 14 39.13 -18.32 19.48
C ALA A 14 38.78 -16.86 19.18
N GLU A 15 39.75 -16.06 18.71
CA GLU A 15 39.51 -14.67 18.30
C GLU A 15 38.62 -14.57 17.07
N THR A 16 38.81 -15.45 16.08
CA THR A 16 37.95 -15.48 14.89
C THR A 16 36.52 -15.89 15.22
N PHE A 17 36.32 -16.90 16.09
CA PHE A 17 34.99 -17.27 16.58
C PHE A 17 34.30 -16.13 17.33
N ALA A 18 35.02 -15.43 18.21
CA ALA A 18 34.49 -14.29 18.96
C ALA A 18 34.13 -13.11 18.02
N ALA A 19 34.93 -12.85 16.99
CA ALA A 19 34.66 -11.83 15.99
C ALA A 19 33.41 -12.16 15.15
N ASP A 20 33.20 -13.41 14.78
CA ASP A 20 32.02 -13.88 14.06
C ASP A 20 30.74 -13.76 14.90
N GLU A 21 30.80 -14.13 16.18
CA GLU A 21 29.68 -13.98 17.10
C GLU A 21 29.32 -12.50 17.31
N TYR A 22 30.33 -11.64 17.48
CA TYR A 22 30.16 -10.20 17.56
C TYR A 22 29.51 -9.61 16.31
N ASN A 23 30.01 -9.96 15.13
CA ASN A 23 29.47 -9.48 13.86
C ASN A 23 28.02 -9.93 13.65
N LYS A 24 27.69 -11.17 14.03
CA LYS A 24 26.32 -11.69 13.99
C LYS A 24 25.40 -10.90 14.92
N LYS A 25 25.85 -10.60 16.14
CA LYS A 25 25.11 -9.79 17.11
C LYS A 25 24.91 -8.35 16.64
N PHE A 26 25.96 -7.72 16.12
CA PHE A 26 25.91 -6.36 15.58
C PHE A 26 24.95 -6.27 14.38
N LYS A 27 25.02 -7.22 13.45
CA LYS A 27 24.10 -7.32 12.31
C LYS A 27 22.65 -7.46 12.77
N ARG A 28 22.40 -8.31 13.78
CA ARG A 28 21.05 -8.48 14.36
C ARG A 28 20.54 -7.21 15.03
N ILE A 29 21.38 -6.50 15.78
CA ILE A 29 21.03 -5.20 16.39
C ILE A 29 20.66 -4.17 15.33
N ASN A 30 21.43 -4.08 14.25
CA ASN A 30 21.18 -3.13 13.16
C ASN A 30 19.85 -3.45 12.44
N ILE A 31 19.55 -4.73 12.23
CA ILE A 31 18.27 -5.19 11.65
C ILE A 31 17.09 -4.80 12.56
N ILE A 32 17.18 -5.06 13.87
CA ILE A 32 16.13 -4.68 14.84
C ILE A 32 15.94 -3.17 14.85
N PHE A 33 17.03 -2.40 14.87
CA PHE A 33 16.96 -0.94 14.85
C PHE A 33 16.28 -0.43 13.58
N LYS A 34 16.69 -0.91 12.40
CA LYS A 34 16.10 -0.56 11.11
C LYS A 34 14.60 -0.89 11.04
N SER A 35 14.21 -2.06 11.54
CA SER A 35 12.82 -2.53 11.56
C SER A 35 11.97 -1.67 12.50
N LYS A 36 12.48 -1.36 13.70
CA LYS A 36 11.82 -0.50 14.67
C LYS A 36 11.62 0.93 14.13
N ILE A 37 12.59 1.46 13.40
CA ILE A 37 12.43 2.75 12.69
C ILE A 37 11.35 2.66 11.61
N ALA A 38 11.29 1.56 10.84
CA ALA A 38 10.23 1.34 9.85
C ALA A 38 8.83 1.28 10.50
N VAL A 39 8.72 0.70 11.70
CA VAL A 39 7.48 0.59 12.49
C VAL A 39 6.99 1.95 13.02
N ILE A 40 7.93 2.82 13.40
CA ILE A 40 7.61 4.19 13.85
C ILE A 40 7.09 5.02 12.68
N GLY A 41 7.64 4.82 11.48
CA GLY A 41 7.21 5.50 10.26
C GLY A 41 5.98 4.89 9.58
N THR A 42 5.48 3.74 10.04
CA THR A 42 4.35 3.07 9.38
C THR A 42 3.05 3.79 9.67
N LYS A 43 2.21 3.95 8.64
CA LYS A 43 0.82 4.38 8.85
C LYS A 43 0.13 3.42 9.82
N LYS A 44 -0.48 3.98 10.85
CA LYS A 44 -1.26 3.20 11.81
C LYS A 44 -2.59 2.79 11.17
N PHE A 45 -2.99 1.55 11.40
CA PHE A 45 -4.20 0.98 10.82
C PHE A 45 -5.31 0.82 11.85
N GLY A 46 -6.47 1.41 11.57
CA GLY A 46 -7.67 1.33 12.43
C GLY A 46 -8.70 0.29 12.01
N GLY A 47 -8.51 -0.41 10.88
CA GLY A 47 -9.53 -1.33 10.36
C GLY A 47 -10.48 -0.70 9.34
N GLU A 48 -10.17 0.50 8.84
CA GLU A 48 -10.90 1.12 7.74
C GLU A 48 -10.42 0.59 6.38
N ILE A 49 -11.33 0.12 5.53
CA ILE A 49 -11.00 -0.52 4.24
C ILE A 49 -10.14 0.41 3.36
N LYS A 50 -10.49 1.69 3.28
CA LYS A 50 -9.76 2.71 2.50
C LYS A 50 -8.28 2.85 2.86
N ASP A 51 -7.93 2.54 4.11
CA ASP A 51 -6.59 2.70 4.66
C ASP A 51 -5.77 1.40 4.57
N TRP A 52 -6.37 0.30 4.10
CA TRP A 52 -5.71 -0.99 3.97
C TRP A 52 -4.55 -0.96 2.98
N LEU A 53 -4.76 -0.50 1.73
CA LEU A 53 -3.71 -0.49 0.71
C LEU A 53 -2.46 0.33 1.14
N PRO A 54 -2.60 1.57 1.65
CA PRO A 54 -1.46 2.32 2.18
C PRO A 54 -0.75 1.63 3.35
N PHE A 55 -1.50 1.01 4.26
CA PHE A 55 -0.95 0.27 5.39
C PHE A 55 -0.17 -0.96 4.92
N TRP A 56 -0.80 -1.81 4.10
CA TRP A 56 -0.24 -3.07 3.63
C TRP A 56 1.00 -2.85 2.76
N GLY A 57 1.00 -1.82 1.91
CA GLY A 57 2.17 -1.45 1.10
C GLY A 57 3.43 -1.10 1.93
N GLN A 58 3.26 -0.70 3.19
CA GLN A 58 4.37 -0.44 4.11
C GLN A 58 4.67 -1.66 4.99
N PHE A 59 3.64 -2.27 5.58
CA PHE A 59 3.79 -3.36 6.54
C PHE A 59 4.23 -4.68 5.88
N SER A 60 3.90 -4.92 4.61
CA SER A 60 4.33 -6.10 3.85
C SER A 60 5.85 -6.28 3.81
N LYS A 61 6.62 -5.20 3.92
CA LYS A 61 8.09 -5.23 4.01
C LYS A 61 8.57 -5.88 5.31
N ILE A 62 7.84 -5.68 6.41
CA ILE A 62 8.10 -6.28 7.71
C ILE A 62 7.62 -7.74 7.69
N ASP A 63 6.44 -8.01 7.13
CA ASP A 63 5.88 -9.37 6.96
C ASP A 63 6.85 -10.27 6.18
N SER A 64 7.44 -9.74 5.10
CA SER A 64 8.33 -10.49 4.20
C SER A 64 9.79 -10.54 4.65
N ASP A 65 10.20 -9.79 5.69
CA ASP A 65 11.60 -9.78 6.14
C ASP A 65 11.93 -11.08 6.90
N PRO A 66 12.85 -11.93 6.41
CA PRO A 66 13.21 -13.17 7.08
C PRO A 66 14.11 -12.95 8.31
N ASN A 67 14.64 -11.74 8.51
CA ASN A 67 15.55 -11.45 9.61
C ASN A 67 14.84 -11.01 10.90
N ILE A 68 13.53 -10.75 10.83
CA ILE A 68 12.69 -10.41 11.97
C ILE A 68 11.99 -11.70 12.39
N ASP A 69 12.10 -12.08 13.66
CA ASP A 69 11.35 -13.24 14.14
C ASP A 69 9.86 -12.92 14.28
N GLU A 70 9.04 -13.97 14.28
CA GLU A 70 7.59 -13.85 14.20
C GLU A 70 7.00 -13.25 15.50
N ALA A 71 7.67 -13.40 16.64
CA ALA A 71 7.23 -12.75 17.88
C ALA A 71 7.42 -11.22 17.80
N ASP A 72 8.58 -10.78 17.29
CA ASP A 72 8.85 -9.37 17.00
C ASP A 72 7.89 -8.82 15.94
N LYS A 73 7.60 -9.59 14.87
CA LYS A 73 6.62 -9.19 13.85
C LYS A 73 5.22 -9.01 14.43
N LEU A 74 4.79 -9.88 15.34
CA LEU A 74 3.50 -9.74 16.03
C LEU A 74 3.49 -8.49 16.91
N GLN A 75 4.56 -8.20 17.64
CA GLN A 75 4.67 -6.97 18.41
C GLN A 75 4.63 -5.72 17.52
N TYR A 76 5.27 -5.76 16.36
CA TYR A 76 5.21 -4.69 15.37
C TYR A 76 3.82 -4.54 14.76
N LEU A 77 3.10 -5.63 14.49
CA LEU A 77 1.72 -5.61 14.02
C LEU A 77 0.79 -4.95 15.05
N ILE A 78 0.95 -5.30 16.32
CA ILE A 78 0.27 -4.65 17.44
C ILE A 78 0.57 -3.14 17.41
N GLN A 79 1.84 -2.74 17.37
CA GLN A 79 2.23 -1.32 17.31
C GLN A 79 1.72 -0.59 16.07
N ALA A 80 1.56 -1.28 14.94
CA ALA A 80 1.10 -0.72 13.69
C ALA A 80 -0.44 -0.59 13.61
N THR A 81 -1.18 -1.12 14.59
CA THR A 81 -2.64 -0.93 14.70
C THR A 81 -2.98 0.15 15.73
N LEU A 82 -4.03 0.92 15.47
CA LEU A 82 -4.49 2.00 16.35
C LEU A 82 -5.20 1.43 17.59
N PRO A 83 -4.88 1.89 18.81
CA PRO A 83 -5.60 1.48 20.02
C PRO A 83 -7.12 1.67 19.90
N SER A 84 -7.91 0.80 20.55
CA SER A 84 -9.38 0.87 20.57
C SER A 84 -10.04 0.85 19.18
N THR A 85 -9.46 0.09 18.25
CA THR A 85 -10.01 -0.08 16.91
C THR A 85 -10.24 -1.56 16.58
N ARG A 86 -11.10 -1.82 15.59
CA ARG A 86 -11.43 -3.18 15.14
C ARG A 86 -10.20 -3.98 14.67
N ALA A 87 -9.22 -3.29 14.09
CA ALA A 87 -7.95 -3.92 13.69
C ALA A 87 -7.13 -4.34 14.92
N ARG A 88 -7.04 -3.46 15.93
CA ARG A 88 -6.31 -3.73 17.17
C ARG A 88 -6.93 -4.87 17.96
N GLU A 89 -8.25 -4.84 18.14
CA GLU A 89 -8.99 -5.90 18.84
C GLU A 89 -8.77 -7.26 18.18
N LEU A 90 -8.75 -7.30 16.84
CA LEU A 90 -8.49 -8.54 16.11
C LEU A 90 -7.08 -9.06 16.36
N VAL A 91 -6.06 -8.19 16.29
CA VAL A 91 -4.66 -8.59 16.49
C VAL A 91 -4.41 -9.01 17.94
N GLU A 92 -4.94 -8.27 18.92
CA GLU A 92 -4.79 -8.58 20.35
C GLU A 92 -5.61 -9.79 20.82
N SER A 93 -6.57 -10.27 20.01
CA SER A 93 -7.28 -11.51 20.31
C SER A 93 -6.37 -12.75 20.26
N PHE A 94 -5.19 -12.62 19.64
CA PHE A 94 -4.17 -13.65 19.61
C PHE A 94 -3.14 -13.44 20.71
N PRO A 95 -2.79 -14.49 21.50
CA PRO A 95 -1.70 -14.40 22.47
C PRO A 95 -0.39 -13.98 21.79
N PRO A 96 0.42 -13.09 22.39
CA PRO A 96 1.66 -12.58 21.81
C PRO A 96 2.77 -13.64 21.80
N SER A 97 2.66 -14.60 20.89
CA SER A 97 3.64 -15.67 20.67
C SER A 97 4.02 -15.80 19.20
N LYS A 98 5.23 -16.33 18.95
CA LYS A 98 5.77 -16.60 17.61
C LYS A 98 4.80 -17.40 16.74
N GLU A 99 4.16 -18.42 17.32
CA GLU A 99 3.23 -19.35 16.66
C GLU A 99 1.95 -18.66 16.17
N ASN A 100 1.57 -17.54 16.79
CA ASN A 100 0.31 -16.87 16.51
C ASN A 100 0.43 -15.72 15.52
N TYR A 101 1.64 -15.31 15.15
CA TYR A 101 1.84 -14.25 14.16
C TYR A 101 1.09 -14.51 12.86
N HIS A 102 1.30 -15.68 12.26
CA HIS A 102 0.66 -16.07 11.01
C HIS A 102 -0.87 -16.04 11.12
N LYS A 103 -1.43 -16.59 12.21
CA LYS A 103 -2.88 -16.56 12.45
C LYS A 103 -3.42 -15.14 12.56
N ALA A 104 -2.69 -14.26 13.25
CA ALA A 104 -3.09 -12.86 13.43
C ALA A 104 -3.06 -12.08 12.11
N ILE A 105 -1.98 -12.21 11.33
CA ILE A 105 -1.85 -11.50 10.06
C ILE A 105 -2.80 -12.03 8.99
N ASP A 106 -3.01 -13.35 8.93
CA ASP A 106 -3.95 -13.97 8.00
C ASP A 106 -5.39 -13.58 8.34
N SER A 107 -5.74 -13.51 9.63
CA SER A 107 -7.04 -13.00 10.06
C SER A 107 -7.23 -11.54 9.68
N LEU A 108 -6.19 -10.72 9.80
CA LEU A 108 -6.22 -9.31 9.41
C LEU A 108 -6.41 -9.15 7.89
N LYS A 109 -5.64 -9.89 7.07
CA LYS A 109 -5.77 -9.94 5.62
C LYS A 109 -7.15 -10.42 5.19
N SER A 110 -7.63 -11.50 5.79
CA SER A 110 -8.96 -12.06 5.49
C SER A 110 -10.09 -11.08 5.81
N ARG A 111 -9.93 -10.22 6.83
CA ARG A 111 -11.00 -9.29 7.22
C ARG A 111 -10.99 -7.97 6.46
N PHE A 112 -9.81 -7.45 6.13
CA PHE A 112 -9.65 -6.09 5.60
C PHE A 112 -8.97 -6.01 4.22
N GLY A 113 -8.28 -7.08 3.83
CA GLY A 113 -7.45 -7.15 2.63
C GLY A 113 -8.00 -8.08 1.56
N GLN A 114 -9.29 -8.37 1.55
CA GLN A 114 -9.90 -9.11 0.45
C GLN A 114 -10.00 -8.20 -0.77
N ASP A 115 -9.40 -8.63 -1.88
CA ASP A 115 -9.38 -7.87 -3.14
C ASP A 115 -10.80 -7.53 -3.61
N ASP A 116 -11.75 -8.46 -3.50
CA ASP A 116 -13.15 -8.24 -3.88
C ASP A 116 -13.80 -7.09 -3.08
N LEU A 117 -13.58 -7.05 -1.76
CA LEU A 117 -14.09 -5.99 -0.89
C LEU A 117 -13.44 -4.63 -1.20
N LEU A 118 -12.14 -4.64 -1.50
CA LEU A 118 -11.39 -3.43 -1.86
C LEU A 118 -11.86 -2.88 -3.21
N VAL A 119 -12.02 -3.76 -4.21
CA VAL A 119 -12.56 -3.40 -5.52
C VAL A 119 -13.97 -2.81 -5.36
N GLU A 120 -14.85 -3.47 -4.62
CA GLU A 120 -16.20 -2.98 -4.36
C GLU A 120 -16.18 -1.60 -3.70
N PHE A 121 -15.33 -1.40 -2.69
CA PHE A 121 -15.19 -0.13 -2.00
C PHE A 121 -14.77 1.00 -2.96
N TYR A 122 -13.72 0.79 -3.75
CA TYR A 122 -13.22 1.80 -4.69
C TYR A 122 -14.22 2.09 -5.82
N VAL A 123 -14.95 1.09 -6.30
CA VAL A 123 -16.03 1.27 -7.27
C VAL A 123 -17.18 2.10 -6.65
N ARG A 124 -17.57 1.84 -5.40
CA ARG A 124 -18.61 2.62 -4.71
C ARG A 124 -18.19 4.07 -4.49
N GLU A 125 -16.94 4.32 -4.10
CA GLU A 125 -16.45 5.70 -3.95
C GLU A 125 -16.39 6.43 -5.29
N LEU A 126 -15.99 5.75 -6.36
CA LEU A 126 -16.06 6.28 -7.71
C LEU A 126 -17.50 6.64 -8.11
N LEU A 127 -18.47 5.75 -7.90
CA LEU A 127 -19.90 6.00 -8.16
C LEU A 127 -20.46 7.17 -7.32
N LYS A 128 -20.01 7.30 -6.08
CA LYS A 128 -20.42 8.40 -5.21
C LYS A 128 -19.91 9.74 -5.72
N LEU A 129 -18.66 9.78 -6.20
CA LEU A 129 -18.09 10.98 -6.83
C LEU A 129 -18.86 11.38 -8.08
N THR A 130 -19.21 10.41 -8.93
CA THR A 130 -19.96 10.65 -10.17
C THR A 130 -21.39 11.14 -9.90
N ILE A 131 -22.12 10.54 -8.94
CA ILE A 131 -23.46 11.00 -8.55
C ILE A 131 -23.41 12.40 -7.91
N SER A 132 -22.40 12.68 -7.07
CA SER A 132 -22.26 13.99 -6.43
C SER A 132 -22.07 15.14 -7.44
N MET A 133 -21.49 14.86 -8.62
CA MET A 133 -21.32 15.83 -9.71
C MET A 133 -22.65 16.30 -10.32
N ASN A 134 -23.67 15.44 -10.33
CA ASN A 134 -24.99 15.75 -10.88
C ASN A 134 -25.89 16.52 -9.88
N SER A 135 -25.45 16.66 -8.63
CA SER A 135 -26.17 17.41 -7.60
C SER A 135 -25.96 18.91 -7.77
N ARG A 136 -27.04 19.68 -7.97
CA ARG A 136 -26.99 21.15 -8.16
C ARG A 136 -26.33 21.92 -7.01
N ASP A 137 -26.26 21.31 -5.82
CA ASP A 137 -25.73 21.92 -4.60
C ASP A 137 -24.20 21.75 -4.41
N GLN A 138 -23.53 20.85 -5.15
CA GLN A 138 -22.09 20.62 -5.01
C GLN A 138 -21.34 20.94 -6.31
N LYS A 139 -20.97 22.21 -6.48
CA LYS A 139 -20.02 22.63 -7.52
C LYS A 139 -18.60 22.22 -7.16
N VAL A 140 -18.27 20.94 -7.24
CA VAL A 140 -16.87 20.49 -7.21
C VAL A 140 -16.18 21.00 -8.47
N LYS A 141 -15.03 21.67 -8.33
CA LYS A 141 -14.24 22.13 -9.48
C LYS A 141 -13.79 20.93 -10.30
N LEU A 142 -13.93 21.00 -11.64
CA LEU A 142 -13.54 19.92 -12.57
C LEU A 142 -12.14 19.33 -12.30
N PRO A 143 -11.07 20.13 -12.07
CA PRO A 143 -9.75 19.57 -11.79
C PRO A 143 -9.70 18.69 -10.53
N THR A 144 -10.32 19.15 -9.45
CA THR A 144 -10.37 18.39 -8.19
C THR A 144 -11.16 17.08 -8.33
N LEU A 145 -12.17 17.06 -9.19
CA LEU A 145 -12.91 15.85 -9.49
C LEU A 145 -12.05 14.86 -10.29
N TYR A 146 -11.36 15.34 -11.32
CA TYR A 146 -10.43 14.52 -12.11
C TYR A 146 -9.41 13.85 -11.21
N ASP A 147 -8.74 14.61 -10.33
CA ASP A 147 -7.74 14.08 -9.40
C ASP A 147 -8.32 12.99 -8.48
N ARG A 148 -9.58 13.17 -8.02
CA ARG A 148 -10.26 12.21 -7.15
C ARG A 148 -10.64 10.92 -7.89
N ILE A 149 -11.15 11.03 -9.11
CA ILE A 149 -11.45 9.87 -9.97
C ILE A 149 -10.15 9.11 -10.26
N GLU A 150 -9.11 9.82 -10.68
CA GLU A 150 -7.80 9.23 -10.98
C GLU A 150 -7.21 8.51 -9.75
N THR A 151 -7.41 9.07 -8.55
CA THR A 151 -7.00 8.41 -7.30
C THR A 151 -7.69 7.07 -7.09
N GLN A 152 -9.00 6.97 -7.33
CA GLN A 152 -9.73 5.70 -7.22
C GLN A 152 -9.27 4.70 -8.30
N LEU A 153 -9.00 5.17 -9.52
CA LEU A 153 -8.53 4.33 -10.62
C LEU A 153 -7.17 3.72 -10.35
N ARG A 154 -6.20 4.53 -9.87
CA ARG A 154 -4.88 4.02 -9.49
C ARG A 154 -4.96 2.96 -8.39
N ALA A 155 -5.91 3.10 -7.45
CA ALA A 155 -6.15 2.08 -6.42
C ALA A 155 -6.68 0.77 -7.02
N LEU A 156 -7.66 0.85 -7.93
CA LEU A 156 -8.19 -0.31 -8.66
C LEU A 156 -7.12 -1.01 -9.53
N GLU A 157 -6.25 -0.24 -10.19
CA GLU A 157 -5.12 -0.79 -10.96
C GLU A 157 -4.15 -1.55 -10.07
N SER A 158 -3.86 -1.04 -8.87
CA SER A 158 -2.99 -1.73 -7.90
C SER A 158 -3.56 -3.06 -7.39
N LEU A 159 -4.88 -3.24 -7.50
CA LEU A 159 -5.59 -4.50 -7.21
C LEU A 159 -5.68 -5.42 -8.43
N GLY A 160 -5.05 -5.08 -9.56
CA GLY A 160 -5.07 -5.89 -10.77
C GLY A 160 -6.33 -5.74 -11.63
N VAL A 161 -7.16 -4.72 -11.37
CA VAL A 161 -8.30 -4.39 -12.25
C VAL A 161 -7.76 -3.73 -13.51
N THR A 162 -7.84 -4.43 -14.63
CA THR A 162 -7.34 -3.97 -15.93
C THR A 162 -8.13 -2.79 -16.47
N THR A 163 -7.44 -1.87 -17.16
CA THR A 163 -8.02 -0.70 -17.82
C THR A 163 -9.19 -1.02 -18.73
N GLU A 164 -9.13 -2.14 -19.42
CA GLU A 164 -10.21 -2.61 -20.30
C GLU A 164 -11.51 -2.89 -19.54
N LYS A 165 -11.43 -3.43 -18.31
CA LYS A 165 -12.59 -3.79 -17.48
C LYS A 165 -13.29 -2.57 -16.91
N TYR A 166 -12.53 -1.57 -16.45
CA TYR A 166 -13.13 -0.35 -15.94
C TYR A 166 -13.50 0.62 -17.07
N ALA A 167 -12.80 0.68 -18.21
CA ALA A 167 -13.09 1.62 -19.30
C ALA A 167 -14.52 1.45 -19.84
N ALA A 168 -14.97 0.19 -20.01
CA ALA A 168 -16.33 -0.13 -20.45
C ALA A 168 -17.43 0.39 -19.48
N MET A 169 -17.12 0.50 -18.19
CA MET A 169 -18.02 1.07 -17.18
C MET A 169 -17.83 2.59 -17.00
N LEU A 170 -16.59 3.07 -17.12
CA LEU A 170 -16.21 4.47 -16.88
C LEU A 170 -16.68 5.40 -17.99
N PHE A 171 -16.62 4.99 -19.25
CA PHE A 171 -17.04 5.85 -20.37
C PHE A 171 -18.49 6.32 -20.18
N PRO A 172 -19.48 5.41 -20.01
CA PRO A 172 -20.85 5.81 -19.73
C PRO A 172 -21.00 6.63 -18.45
N LEU A 173 -20.22 6.30 -17.41
CA LEU A 173 -20.31 6.95 -16.10
C LEU A 173 -19.81 8.39 -16.15
N VAL A 174 -18.65 8.63 -16.76
CA VAL A 174 -18.06 9.97 -16.93
C VAL A 174 -18.93 10.78 -17.89
N GLU A 175 -19.40 10.19 -18.99
CA GLU A 175 -20.31 10.85 -19.93
C GLU A 175 -21.59 11.33 -19.22
N SER A 176 -22.17 10.51 -18.33
CA SER A 176 -23.37 10.85 -17.56
C SER A 176 -23.17 11.97 -16.51
N CYS A 177 -21.91 12.32 -16.22
CA CYS A 177 -21.57 13.31 -15.18
C CYS A 177 -21.13 14.64 -15.77
N LEU A 178 -20.63 14.64 -17.00
CA LEU A 178 -20.29 15.87 -17.71
C LEU A 178 -21.58 16.64 -18.02
N SER A 179 -21.62 17.94 -17.70
CA SER A 179 -22.72 18.78 -18.13
C SER A 179 -22.80 18.79 -19.66
N GLU A 180 -24.01 18.97 -20.19
CA GLU A 180 -24.25 19.03 -21.65
C GLU A 180 -23.32 20.04 -22.33
N GLU A 181 -22.96 21.12 -21.64
CA GLU A 181 -22.03 22.14 -22.12
C GLU A 181 -20.58 21.62 -22.27
N VAL A 182 -20.09 20.82 -21.31
CA VAL A 182 -18.75 20.22 -21.37
C VAL A 182 -18.70 19.11 -22.41
N LEU A 183 -19.75 18.29 -22.52
CA LEU A 183 -19.88 17.28 -23.57
C LEU A 183 -19.88 17.93 -24.97
N ARG A 184 -20.66 19.01 -25.15
CA ARG A 184 -20.68 19.77 -26.42
C ARG A 184 -19.34 20.44 -26.71
N ALA A 185 -18.61 20.92 -25.70
CA ALA A 185 -17.26 21.46 -25.89
C ALA A 185 -16.27 20.36 -26.31
N TRP A 186 -16.33 19.19 -25.70
CA TRP A 186 -15.48 18.04 -26.01
C TRP A 186 -15.75 17.46 -27.40
N GLN A 187 -17.02 17.24 -27.75
CA GLN A 187 -17.43 16.76 -29.09
C GLN A 187 -17.00 17.73 -30.20
N ARG A 188 -17.12 19.05 -29.97
CA ARG A 188 -16.63 20.06 -30.92
C ARG A 188 -15.12 19.98 -31.11
N ASN A 189 -14.36 19.69 -30.06
CA ASN A 189 -12.90 19.59 -30.12
C ASN A 189 -12.42 18.30 -30.80
N ASN A 190 -13.07 17.16 -30.54
CA ASN A 190 -12.79 15.90 -31.25
C ASN A 190 -13.15 15.97 -32.73
N SER A 191 -14.30 16.60 -33.07
CA SER A 191 -14.68 16.88 -34.46
C SER A 191 -13.67 17.76 -35.19
N PHE A 192 -12.97 18.64 -34.46
CA PHE A 192 -11.90 19.48 -34.98
C PHE A 192 -10.62 18.68 -35.26
N ASN A 193 -10.31 17.73 -34.38
CA ASN A 193 -9.12 16.88 -34.49
C ASN A 193 -9.25 15.85 -35.64
N ASP A 194 -10.45 15.32 -35.88
CA ASP A 194 -10.73 14.45 -37.03
C ASP A 194 -10.67 15.20 -38.36
N LYS A 195 -11.10 16.47 -38.39
CA LYS A 195 -10.93 17.34 -39.57
C LYS A 195 -9.47 17.67 -39.82
N LYS A 196 -8.66 17.88 -38.77
CA LYS A 196 -7.23 18.18 -38.88
C LYS A 196 -6.43 16.98 -39.42
N LYS A 197 -6.69 15.77 -38.92
CA LYS A 197 -6.11 14.52 -39.47
C LYS A 197 -6.43 14.32 -40.96
N ASN A 198 -7.61 14.74 -41.42
CA ASN A 198 -8.01 14.62 -42.83
C ASN A 198 -7.36 15.71 -43.73
N LEU A 199 -6.97 16.85 -43.15
CA LEU A 199 -6.25 17.92 -43.85
C LEU A 199 -4.74 17.65 -43.92
N ASP A 200 -4.14 17.04 -42.90
CA ASP A 200 -2.72 16.67 -42.86
C ASP A 200 -2.37 15.44 -43.74
N LEU A 201 -3.37 14.69 -44.22
CA LEU A 201 -3.22 13.56 -45.15
C LEU A 201 -3.41 13.95 -46.63
N LYS A 202 -3.58 15.25 -46.92
CA LYS A 202 -3.82 15.77 -48.28
C LYS A 202 -2.77 16.80 -48.75
N ILE A 203 -1.59 16.83 -48.14
CA ILE A 203 -0.43 17.61 -48.63
C ILE A 203 0.67 16.66 -49.07
#